data_AF-A0A6I9VN09-F1
#
_entry.id   AF-A0A6I9VN09-F1
#
_cell.length_a   1.000
_cell.length_b   1.000
_cell.length_c   1.000
_cell.angle_alpha   90.00
_cell.angle_beta   90.00
_cell.angle_gamma   90.00
#
_symmetry.space_group_name_H-M   'P 1'
#
loop_
_entity.id
_entity.type
_entity.pdbx_description
1 polymer ?
#
loop_
_entity_poly.entity_id
_entity_poly.type
_entity_poly.pdbx_seq_one_letter_code
_entity_poly.pdbx_strand_id
1 'polypeptide(L)'
;FFIPYFQSGIVRGGFASVDLTLHERKLLEAYNMMETYLRRHKYMAGEHMTIADISIVTTLSTVNLMFPIAAGAADRWPLLNDWFGRMQALPVYHINQ
;
A
#
# COMPACT_ATOMS: atom_id res chain seq x y z
N PHE A 1 32.40 21.97 -30.89
CA PHE A 1 32.77 20.63 -30.41
C PHE A 1 31.88 20.29 -29.24
N PHE A 2 30.92 19.38 -29.46
CA PHE A 2 29.83 19.00 -28.56
C PHE A 2 30.13 17.59 -28.05
N ILE A 3 30.17 17.37 -26.74
CA ILE A 3 30.30 16.01 -26.15
C ILE A 3 29.02 15.72 -25.35
N PRO A 4 28.12 14.84 -25.83
CA PRO A 4 26.93 14.44 -25.09
C PRO A 4 27.06 12.99 -24.59
N TYR A 5 27.96 12.69 -23.65
CA TYR A 5 27.99 11.37 -22.99
C TYR A 5 28.61 11.48 -21.59
N PHE A 6 27.93 12.15 -20.65
CA PHE A 6 28.38 12.04 -19.25
C PHE A 6 27.26 12.03 -18.20
N GLN A 7 26.02 11.67 -18.52
CA GLN A 7 25.01 11.47 -17.46
C GLN A 7 23.98 10.37 -17.78
N SER A 8 24.42 9.21 -18.26
CA SER A 8 23.54 8.01 -18.35
C SER A 8 23.97 6.85 -17.43
N GLY A 9 25.20 6.86 -16.92
CA GLY A 9 25.73 5.78 -16.07
C GLY A 9 25.33 5.88 -14.59
N ILE A 10 25.35 7.09 -14.03
CA ILE A 10 25.04 7.29 -12.59
C ILE A 10 23.54 7.09 -12.34
N VAL A 11 22.69 7.45 -13.29
CA VAL A 11 21.24 7.23 -13.17
C VAL A 11 20.89 5.75 -13.30
N ARG A 12 21.58 4.95 -14.13
CA ARG A 12 21.26 3.52 -14.29
C ARG A 12 21.74 2.62 -13.14
N GLY A 13 22.77 3.00 -12.39
CA GLY A 13 23.30 2.20 -11.28
C GLY A 13 22.42 2.20 -10.02
N GLY A 14 21.61 3.24 -9.82
CA GLY A 14 20.75 3.38 -8.62
C GLY A 14 19.43 2.62 -8.69
N PHE A 15 18.93 2.30 -9.89
CA PHE A 15 17.63 1.62 -10.08
C PHE A 15 17.73 0.11 -10.32
N ALA A 16 18.94 -0.42 -10.57
CA ALA A 16 19.15 -1.82 -10.94
C ALA A 16 18.96 -2.83 -9.79
N SER A 17 18.67 -2.39 -8.57
CA SER A 17 18.41 -3.30 -7.44
C SER A 17 17.23 -2.86 -6.57
N VAL A 18 16.23 -2.18 -7.14
CA VAL A 18 14.91 -2.17 -6.48
C VAL A 18 14.37 -3.59 -6.61
N ASP A 19 14.72 -4.42 -5.63
CA ASP A 19 14.31 -5.82 -5.58
C ASP A 19 12.80 -5.89 -5.36
N LEU A 20 12.06 -5.93 -6.47
CA LEU A 20 10.60 -6.01 -6.48
C LEU A 20 10.11 -7.18 -5.62
N THR A 21 10.85 -8.28 -5.58
CA THR A 21 10.48 -9.47 -4.81
C THR A 21 10.62 -9.24 -3.30
N LEU A 22 11.66 -8.51 -2.87
CA LEU A 22 11.80 -8.10 -1.47
C LEU A 22 10.67 -7.16 -1.04
N HIS A 23 10.30 -6.20 -1.90
CA HIS A 23 9.23 -5.25 -1.60
C HIS A 23 7.87 -5.95 -1.53
N GLU A 24 7.58 -6.85 -2.47
CA GLU A 24 6.39 -7.69 -2.46
C GLU A 24 6.27 -8.48 -1.15
N ARG A 25 7.35 -9.16 -0.72
CA ARG A 25 7.34 -9.91 0.54
C ARG A 25 7.03 -9.05 1.76
N LYS A 26 7.61 -7.85 1.85
CA LYS A 26 7.35 -6.90 2.94
C LYS A 26 5.89 -6.42 2.92
N LEU A 27 5.31 -6.21 1.74
CA LEU A 27 3.91 -5.83 1.60
C LEU A 27 2.98 -6.96 2.05
N LEU A 28 3.26 -8.20 1.66
CA LEU A 28 2.50 -9.37 2.09
C LEU A 28 2.55 -9.54 3.62
N GLU A 29 3.72 -9.31 4.24
CA GLU A 29 3.86 -9.32 5.69
C GLU A 29 3.06 -8.20 6.36
N ALA A 30 3.10 -6.99 5.80
CA ALA A 30 2.28 -5.87 6.27
C ALA A 30 0.77 -6.20 6.15
N TYR A 31 0.32 -6.84 5.08
CA TYR A 31 -1.07 -7.26 4.91
C TYR A 31 -1.48 -8.30 5.97
N ASN A 32 -0.62 -9.27 6.27
CA ASN A 32 -0.84 -10.23 7.36
C ASN A 32 -0.95 -9.54 8.72
N MET A 33 -0.10 -8.54 8.97
CA MET A 33 -0.10 -7.79 10.21
C MET A 33 -1.39 -6.96 10.35
N MET A 34 -1.79 -6.25 9.30
CA MET A 34 -3.04 -5.49 9.26
C MET A 34 -4.27 -6.37 9.47
N GLU A 35 -4.35 -7.53 8.80
CA GLU A 35 -5.41 -8.53 9.02
C GLU A 35 -5.44 -8.99 10.49
N THR A 36 -4.27 -9.20 11.11
CA THR A 36 -4.18 -9.60 12.53
C THR A 36 -4.69 -8.52 13.47
N TYR A 37 -4.40 -7.24 13.20
CA TYR A 37 -4.95 -6.14 13.98
C TYR A 37 -6.48 -6.05 13.84
N LEU A 38 -6.99 -6.20 12.62
CA LEU A 38 -8.42 -6.15 12.35
C LEU A 38 -9.20 -7.34 12.92
N ARG A 39 -8.53 -8.45 13.26
CA ARG A 39 -9.15 -9.54 14.04
C ARG A 39 -9.49 -9.13 15.46
N ARG A 40 -8.73 -8.19 16.03
CA ARG A 40 -8.89 -7.74 17.43
C ARG A 40 -9.71 -6.46 17.54
N HIS A 41 -9.70 -5.65 16.49
CA HIS A 41 -10.22 -4.30 16.49
C HIS A 41 -10.98 -3.97 15.22
N LYS A 42 -12.00 -3.10 15.31
CA LYS A 42 -12.75 -2.65 14.13
C LYS A 42 -11.90 -1.81 13.16
N TYR A 43 -10.93 -1.07 13.67
CA TYR A 43 -10.01 -0.18 12.94
C TYR A 43 -8.56 -0.48 13.33
N MET A 44 -7.60 0.09 12.59
CA MET A 44 -6.17 -0.20 12.80
C MET A 44 -5.66 0.23 14.17
N ALA A 45 -6.28 1.26 14.77
CA ALA A 45 -5.90 1.79 16.08
C ALA A 45 -6.94 1.53 17.19
N GLY A 46 -7.86 0.56 17.00
CA GLY A 46 -8.86 0.19 18.02
C GLY A 46 -10.30 0.21 17.50
N GLU A 47 -11.25 0.52 18.38
CA GLU A 47 -12.69 0.43 18.06
C GLU A 47 -13.25 1.63 17.29
N HIS A 48 -12.51 2.73 17.25
CA HIS A 48 -12.89 3.96 16.56
C HIS A 48 -11.87 4.30 15.47
N MET A 49 -12.35 4.88 14.37
CA MET A 49 -11.50 5.36 13.29
C MET A 49 -10.65 6.53 13.79
N THR A 50 -9.36 6.50 13.48
CA THR A 50 -8.43 7.57 13.86
C THR A 50 -7.62 8.06 12.65
N ILE A 51 -6.74 9.04 12.87
CA ILE A 51 -5.78 9.48 11.86
C ILE A 51 -4.85 8.35 11.36
N ALA A 52 -4.64 7.31 12.17
CA ALA A 52 -3.86 6.15 11.77
C ALA A 52 -4.51 5.43 10.57
N ASP A 53 -5.83 5.23 10.61
CA ASP A 53 -6.56 4.58 9.51
C ASP A 53 -6.49 5.41 8.22
N ILE A 54 -6.60 6.75 8.34
CA ILE A 54 -6.51 7.67 7.20
C ILE A 54 -5.11 7.65 6.58
N SER A 55 -4.06 7.66 7.40
CA SER A 55 -2.67 7.56 6.95
C SER A 55 -2.39 6.25 6.23
N ILE A 56 -2.87 5.13 6.80
CA ILE A 56 -2.68 3.79 6.24
C ILE A 56 -3.46 3.65 4.93
N VAL A 57 -4.74 4.03 4.87
CA VAL A 57 -5.55 3.88 3.63
C VAL A 57 -4.97 4.70 2.49
N THR A 58 -4.41 5.89 2.76
CA THR A 58 -3.80 6.73 1.72
C THR A 58 -2.60 6.03 1.09
N THR A 59 -1.71 5.50 1.95
CA THR A 59 -0.53 4.74 1.50
C THR A 59 -0.96 3.45 0.78
N LEU A 60 -1.89 2.72 1.37
CA LEU A 60 -2.36 1.43 0.86
C LEU A 60 -3.07 1.57 -0.48
N SER A 61 -3.78 2.67 -0.72
CA SER A 61 -4.43 2.93 -2.01
C SER A 61 -3.43 3.04 -3.15
N THR A 62 -2.27 3.68 -2.91
CA THR A 62 -1.20 3.78 -3.92
C THR A 62 -0.54 2.42 -4.13
N VAL A 63 -0.25 1.70 -3.04
CA VAL A 63 0.36 0.37 -3.11
C VAL A 63 -0.55 -0.64 -3.81
N ASN A 64 -1.86 -0.58 -3.57
CA ASN A 64 -2.83 -1.49 -4.18
C ASN A 64 -2.90 -1.36 -5.72
N LEU A 65 -2.51 -0.22 -6.29
CA LEU A 65 -2.36 -0.08 -7.75
C LEU A 65 -1.17 -0.87 -8.32
N MET A 66 -0.11 -1.05 -7.51
CA MET A 66 1.10 -1.78 -7.90
C MET A 66 1.02 -3.27 -7.51
N PHE A 67 0.48 -3.56 -6.32
CA PHE A 67 0.36 -4.88 -5.72
C PHE A 67 -1.05 -5.06 -5.14
N PRO A 68 -2.02 -5.49 -5.97
CA PRO A 68 -3.42 -5.53 -5.57
C PRO A 68 -3.67 -6.54 -4.45
N ILE A 69 -4.36 -6.11 -3.39
CA ILE A 69 -4.76 -6.98 -2.26
C ILE A 69 -5.67 -8.12 -2.75
N ALA A 70 -6.50 -7.84 -3.75
CA ALA A 70 -7.47 -8.79 -4.30
C ALA A 70 -6.91 -9.71 -5.40
N ALA A 71 -5.68 -9.49 -5.89
CA ALA A 71 -5.10 -10.32 -6.95
C ALA A 71 -4.64 -11.68 -6.39
N GLY A 72 -5.57 -12.63 -6.29
CA GLY A 72 -5.32 -14.03 -5.92
C GLY A 72 -5.35 -14.35 -4.42
N ALA A 73 -5.69 -13.38 -3.58
CA ALA A 73 -5.65 -13.52 -2.12
C ALA A 73 -6.79 -12.80 -1.37
N ALA A 74 -7.91 -12.50 -2.05
CA ALA A 74 -9.08 -11.90 -1.40
C ALA A 74 -9.56 -12.73 -0.19
N ASP A 75 -9.49 -14.05 -0.30
CA ASP A 75 -9.81 -14.99 0.79
C ASP A 75 -8.77 -15.01 1.92
N ARG A 76 -7.55 -14.53 1.67
CA ARG A 76 -6.46 -14.52 2.66
C ARG A 76 -6.61 -13.37 3.65
N TRP A 77 -7.12 -12.23 3.21
CA TRP A 77 -7.28 -11.04 4.06
C TRP A 77 -8.69 -10.44 3.97
N PRO A 78 -9.73 -11.19 4.38
CA PRO A 78 -11.11 -10.75 4.27
C PRO A 78 -11.39 -9.50 5.11
N LEU A 79 -10.79 -9.39 6.30
CA LEU A 79 -11.00 -8.24 7.18
C LEU A 79 -10.29 -6.99 6.66
N LEU A 80 -9.08 -7.16 6.11
CA LEU A 80 -8.37 -6.08 5.43
C LEU A 80 -9.16 -5.55 4.23
N ASN A 81 -9.71 -6.45 3.40
CA ASN A 81 -10.53 -6.05 2.25
C ASN A 81 -11.80 -5.31 2.69
N ASP A 82 -12.51 -5.78 3.72
CA ASP A 82 -13.66 -5.09 4.28
C ASP A 82 -13.29 -3.70 4.82
N TRP A 83 -12.25 -3.62 5.66
CA TRP A 83 -11.76 -2.35 6.20
C TRP A 83 -11.37 -1.39 5.07
N PHE A 84 -10.65 -1.87 4.05
CA PHE A 84 -10.22 -1.04 2.94
C PHE A 84 -11.42 -0.49 2.16
N GLY A 85 -12.43 -1.33 1.88
CA GLY A 85 -13.68 -0.88 1.25
C GLY A 85 -14.43 0.16 2.09
N ARG A 86 -14.52 -0.02 3.41
CA ARG A 86 -15.11 0.98 4.32
C ARG A 86 -14.35 2.30 4.30
N MET A 87 -13.02 2.27 4.27
CA MET A 87 -12.20 3.47 4.22
C MET A 87 -12.31 4.19 2.87
N GLN A 88 -12.46 3.47 1.76
CA GLN A 88 -12.69 4.04 0.43
C GLN A 88 -14.08 4.68 0.30
N ALA A 89 -15.08 4.17 1.03
CA ALA A 89 -16.44 4.73 1.05
C ALA A 89 -16.57 6.01 1.89
N LEU A 90 -15.52 6.43 2.61
CA LEU A 90 -15.58 7.64 3.43
C LEU A 90 -15.74 8.90 2.58
N PRO A 91 -16.56 9.87 3.01
CA PRO A 91 -16.82 11.11 2.27
C PRO A 91 -15.58 12.01 2.10
N VAL A 92 -14.47 11.74 2.80
CA VAL A 92 -13.17 12.41 2.57
C VAL A 92 -12.61 12.14 1.17
N TYR A 93 -12.99 11.04 0.51
CA TYR A 93 -12.66 10.79 -0.90
C TYR A 93 -13.53 11.58 -1.89
N HIS A 94 -14.67 12.13 -1.45
CA HIS A 94 -15.66 12.80 -2.31
C HIS A 94 -15.42 14.31 -2.49
N ILE A 95 -14.37 14.89 -1.91
CA ILE A 95 -14.23 16.36 -1.88
C ILE A 95 -13.71 16.96 -3.20
N ASN A 96 -13.24 16.15 -4.17
CA ASN A 96 -12.76 16.63 -5.48
C ASN A 96 -13.41 15.89 -6.67
N GLN A 97 -14.74 15.86 -6.73
CA GLN A 97 -15.46 15.63 -8.00
C GLN A 97 -16.04 16.93 -8.53
#